data_AF-A0A2S2PBZ5-F1
#
_entry.id   AF-A0A2S2PBZ5-F1
#
_cell.length_a   1.000
_cell.length_b   1.000
_cell.length_c   1.000
_cell.angle_alpha   90.00
_cell.angle_beta   90.00
_cell.angle_gamma   90.00
#
_symmetry.space_group_name_H-M   'P 1'
#
loop_
_entity.id
_entity.type
_entity.pdbx_description
1 polymer ?
#
loop_
_entity_poly.entity_id
_entity_poly.type
_entity_poly.pdbx_seq_one_letter_code
_entity_poly.pdbx_strand_id
1 'polypeptide(L)'
;MIGDSMSDLEKLVVLSFDEVYISHDICFDKAAQQVLGPHKTVQVVMARGLCKSWKQPIFYSYDTPMTKDILNEIITKLLLISGFLVVAVVSDMGTTNMGMWKSMGISYTNSSFKHPSLDRNIHVLADVPHLIKLIRNNYLDHGFVFLYGIGEKFIGKNIFQSLLMAQGKSEMRFTYKVTDHHLNVRGAQRQKVKTAVQLFSRTVSKAIQYYADKNLAKPLHKFTTNGR
;
A
#
# COMPACT_ATOMS: atom_id res chain seq x y z
N MET A 1 0.15 4.25 -33.36
CA MET A 1 -0.14 4.44 -31.91
C MET A 1 1.15 4.81 -31.19
N ILE A 2 1.11 5.44 -30.01
CA ILE A 2 2.30 5.90 -29.26
C ILE A 2 3.33 4.76 -29.05
N GLY A 3 2.86 3.51 -28.91
CA GLY A 3 3.70 2.32 -28.73
C GLY A 3 4.55 1.89 -29.94
N ASP A 4 4.22 2.30 -31.17
CA ASP A 4 4.93 1.81 -32.37
C ASP A 4 6.36 2.35 -32.47
N SER A 5 6.62 3.50 -31.86
CA SER A 5 7.94 4.13 -31.78
C SER A 5 8.78 3.69 -30.57
N MET A 6 8.21 2.86 -29.68
CA MET A 6 8.85 2.46 -28.43
C MET A 6 9.62 1.14 -28.58
N SER A 7 10.80 1.09 -27.98
CA SER A 7 11.57 -0.14 -27.81
C SER A 7 10.87 -1.12 -26.86
N ASP A 8 11.27 -2.39 -26.88
CA ASP A 8 10.66 -3.44 -26.05
C ASP A 8 10.77 -3.15 -24.54
N LEU A 9 11.85 -2.51 -24.11
CA LEU A 9 12.02 -2.07 -22.71
C LEU A 9 11.05 -0.93 -22.34
N GLU A 10 10.78 -0.03 -23.27
CA GLU A 10 9.85 1.08 -23.06
C GLU A 10 8.39 0.61 -23.06
N LYS A 11 8.13 -0.57 -23.63
CA LYS A 11 6.84 -1.26 -23.64
C LYS A 11 6.54 -2.07 -22.38
N LEU A 12 7.46 -2.12 -21.41
CA LEU A 12 7.20 -2.76 -20.11
C LEU A 12 6.24 -1.90 -19.28
N VAL A 13 5.13 -2.50 -18.84
CA VAL A 13 4.05 -1.82 -18.13
C VAL A 13 3.70 -2.51 -16.82
N VAL A 14 3.39 -1.69 -15.82
CA VAL A 14 2.76 -2.11 -14.57
C VAL A 14 1.33 -1.60 -14.56
N LEU A 15 0.38 -2.46 -14.21
CA LEU A 15 -1.01 -2.07 -14.02
C LEU A 15 -1.26 -1.80 -12.54
N SER A 16 -1.91 -0.69 -12.21
CA SER A 16 -2.39 -0.43 -10.86
C SER A 16 -3.88 -0.14 -10.90
N PHE A 17 -4.65 -0.72 -10.00
CA PHE A 17 -6.09 -0.52 -9.96
C PHE A 17 -6.62 -0.36 -8.55
N ASP A 18 -7.64 0.48 -8.43
CA ASP A 18 -8.29 0.81 -7.17
C ASP A 18 -9.75 1.23 -7.42
N GLU A 19 -10.57 1.15 -6.39
CA GLU A 19 -11.98 1.58 -6.40
C GLU A 19 -12.08 3.01 -5.83
N VAL A 20 -12.76 3.90 -6.56
CA VAL A 20 -13.01 5.28 -6.14
C VAL A 20 -14.48 5.45 -5.79
N TYR A 21 -14.77 5.88 -4.57
CA TYR A 21 -16.13 6.25 -4.16
C TYR A 21 -16.54 7.57 -4.81
N ILE A 22 -17.74 7.60 -5.37
CA ILE A 22 -18.34 8.76 -6.02
C ILE A 22 -19.64 9.16 -5.31
N SER A 23 -20.17 10.34 -5.61
CA SER A 23 -21.48 10.74 -5.09
C SER A 23 -22.57 9.87 -5.74
N HIS A 24 -23.55 9.48 -4.94
CA HIS A 24 -24.61 8.54 -5.34
C HIS A 24 -25.77 9.26 -6.04
N ASP A 25 -25.42 10.16 -6.96
CA ASP A 25 -26.35 11.04 -7.65
C ASP A 25 -26.74 10.45 -9.01
N ILE A 26 -27.93 10.84 -9.49
CA ILE A 26 -28.39 10.53 -10.84
C ILE A 26 -28.08 11.74 -11.73
N CYS A 27 -27.44 11.50 -12.87
CA CYS A 27 -27.12 12.53 -13.85
C CYS A 27 -27.70 12.14 -15.22
N PHE A 28 -28.15 13.13 -16.00
CA PHE A 28 -28.57 12.89 -17.39
C PHE A 28 -27.51 13.45 -18.34
N ASP A 29 -26.84 12.56 -19.07
CA ASP A 29 -25.93 12.92 -20.14
C ASP A 29 -26.74 13.25 -21.40
N LYS A 30 -26.88 14.55 -21.66
CA LYS A 30 -27.62 15.05 -22.82
C LYS A 30 -26.97 14.69 -24.15
N ALA A 31 -25.64 14.53 -24.21
CA ALA A 31 -24.96 14.24 -25.47
C ALA A 31 -25.19 12.78 -25.89
N ALA A 32 -25.04 11.86 -24.94
CA ALA A 32 -25.28 10.44 -25.17
C ALA A 32 -26.75 10.01 -24.96
N GLN A 33 -27.63 10.93 -24.55
CA GLN A 33 -29.05 10.67 -24.26
C GLN A 33 -29.24 9.50 -23.28
N GLN A 34 -28.46 9.49 -22.20
CA GLN A 34 -28.48 8.41 -21.21
C GLN A 34 -28.57 8.96 -19.77
N VAL A 35 -29.22 8.19 -18.91
CA VAL A 35 -29.19 8.40 -17.46
C VAL A 35 -27.99 7.64 -16.89
N LEU A 36 -27.14 8.34 -16.17
CA LEU A 36 -25.98 7.80 -15.45
C LEU A 36 -26.30 7.73 -13.96
N GLY A 37 -25.91 6.63 -13.32
CA GLY A 37 -26.13 6.42 -11.90
C GLY A 37 -27.56 6.00 -11.52
N PRO A 38 -27.83 5.90 -10.21
CA PRO A 38 -26.91 6.21 -9.13
C PRO A 38 -25.85 5.10 -8.99
N HIS A 39 -24.58 5.49 -8.93
CA HIS A 39 -23.45 4.57 -8.77
C HIS A 39 -22.73 4.85 -7.45
N LYS A 40 -22.15 3.83 -6.84
CA LYS A 40 -21.43 3.97 -5.56
C LYS A 40 -19.93 4.13 -5.77
N THR A 41 -19.40 3.41 -6.75
CA THR A 41 -17.96 3.27 -6.97
C THR A 41 -17.62 3.24 -8.44
N VAL A 42 -16.38 3.64 -8.76
CA VAL A 42 -15.77 3.47 -10.07
C VAL A 42 -14.48 2.68 -9.88
N GLN A 43 -14.41 1.51 -10.51
CA GLN A 43 -13.17 0.76 -10.62
C GLN A 43 -12.33 1.37 -11.74
N VAL A 44 -11.08 1.72 -11.47
CA VAL A 44 -10.17 2.29 -12.48
C VAL A 44 -8.91 1.44 -12.56
N VAL A 45 -8.41 1.20 -13.79
CA VAL A 45 -7.08 0.61 -14.03
C VAL A 45 -6.22 1.64 -14.74
N MET A 46 -5.06 1.89 -14.16
CA MET A 46 -4.02 2.76 -14.71
C MET A 46 -2.88 1.89 -15.22
N ALA A 47 -2.50 2.08 -16.48
CA ALA A 47 -1.22 1.61 -17.00
C ALA A 47 -0.13 2.63 -16.67
N ARG A 48 1.02 2.15 -16.23
CA ARG A 48 2.21 2.96 -16.00
C ARG A 48 3.43 2.31 -16.65
N GLY A 49 4.20 3.09 -17.40
CA GLY A 49 5.48 2.63 -17.93
C GLY A 49 6.45 2.29 -16.80
N LEU A 50 7.10 1.13 -16.89
CA LEU A 50 8.10 0.71 -15.92
C LEU A 50 9.42 1.46 -16.14
N CYS A 51 9.89 1.48 -17.39
CA CYS A 51 11.16 2.12 -17.77
C CYS A 51 11.00 3.58 -18.25
N LYS A 52 9.77 4.01 -18.58
CA LYS A 52 9.47 5.37 -19.01
C LYS A 52 8.42 6.02 -18.12
N SER A 53 8.58 7.32 -17.90
CA SER A 53 7.64 8.11 -17.10
C SER A 53 6.42 8.47 -17.93
N TRP A 54 5.44 7.56 -17.98
CA TRP A 54 4.11 7.82 -18.50
C TRP A 54 3.06 7.03 -17.71
N LYS A 55 1.82 7.52 -17.72
CA LYS A 55 0.68 6.85 -17.11
C LYS A 55 -0.61 7.21 -17.85
N GLN A 56 -1.53 6.26 -17.97
CA GLN A 56 -2.82 6.46 -18.64
C GLN A 56 -3.90 5.57 -18.00
N PRO A 57 -5.13 6.07 -17.78
CA PRO A 57 -6.28 5.22 -17.48
C PRO A 57 -6.65 4.40 -18.71
N ILE A 58 -6.75 3.08 -18.56
CA ILE A 58 -7.02 2.16 -19.66
C ILE A 58 -8.34 1.39 -19.50
N PHE A 59 -8.89 1.40 -18.29
CA PHE A 59 -10.17 0.77 -17.99
C PHE A 59 -10.86 1.57 -16.88
N TYR A 60 -12.17 1.72 -17.04
CA TYR A 60 -13.05 2.14 -15.96
C TYR A 60 -14.39 1.42 -16.07
N SER A 61 -15.01 1.13 -14.94
CA SER A 61 -16.39 0.62 -14.89
C SER A 61 -17.06 1.01 -13.57
N TYR A 62 -18.37 1.26 -13.62
CA TYR A 62 -19.17 1.60 -12.45
C TYR A 62 -19.57 0.34 -11.68
N ASP A 63 -19.50 0.40 -10.35
CA ASP A 63 -19.97 -0.64 -9.42
C ASP A 63 -19.52 -2.06 -9.77
N THR A 64 -18.35 -2.17 -10.40
CA THR A 64 -17.82 -3.42 -10.94
C THR A 64 -16.54 -3.75 -10.19
N PRO A 65 -16.49 -4.84 -9.42
CA PRO A 65 -15.25 -5.28 -8.79
C PRO A 65 -14.24 -5.75 -9.84
N MET A 66 -12.95 -5.56 -9.58
CA MET A 66 -11.91 -6.18 -10.42
C MET A 66 -11.97 -7.70 -10.30
N THR A 67 -12.06 -8.38 -11.46
CA THR A 67 -12.06 -9.85 -11.55
C THR A 67 -10.88 -10.35 -12.37
N LYS A 68 -10.54 -11.63 -12.22
CA LYS A 68 -9.52 -12.30 -13.03
C LYS A 68 -9.79 -12.16 -14.53
N ASP A 69 -11.05 -12.26 -14.94
CA ASP A 69 -11.43 -12.23 -16.36
C ASP A 69 -11.26 -10.82 -16.95
N ILE A 70 -11.73 -9.79 -16.24
CA ILE A 70 -11.51 -8.38 -16.62
C ILE A 70 -10.01 -8.10 -16.70
N LEU A 71 -9.23 -8.51 -15.70
CA LEU A 71 -7.79 -8.28 -15.67
C LEU A 71 -7.08 -8.98 -16.85
N ASN A 72 -7.41 -10.24 -17.12
CA ASN A 72 -6.84 -10.99 -18.24
C ASN A 72 -7.22 -10.39 -19.60
N GLU A 73 -8.45 -9.89 -19.75
CA GLU A 73 -8.91 -9.21 -20.96
C GLU A 73 -8.08 -7.94 -21.20
N ILE A 74 -7.89 -7.10 -20.16
CA ILE A 74 -7.08 -5.89 -20.23
C ILE A 74 -5.63 -6.20 -20.63
N ILE A 75 -5.02 -7.19 -19.97
CA ILE A 75 -3.64 -7.63 -20.26
C ILE A 75 -3.52 -8.09 -21.72
N THR A 76 -4.48 -8.91 -22.18
CA THR A 76 -4.50 -9.42 -23.55
C THR A 76 -4.64 -8.29 -24.57
N LYS A 77 -5.56 -7.34 -24.33
CA LYS A 77 -5.77 -6.17 -25.21
C LYS A 77 -4.53 -5.28 -25.31
N LEU A 78 -3.84 -5.03 -24.20
CA LEU A 78 -2.61 -4.23 -24.20
C LEU A 78 -1.50 -4.86 -25.07
N LEU A 79 -1.37 -6.19 -25.00
CA LEU A 79 -0.42 -6.91 -25.82
C LEU A 79 -0.82 -6.89 -27.30
N LEU A 80 -2.04 -7.30 -27.62
CA LEU A 80 -2.47 -7.50 -29.01
C LEU A 80 -2.62 -6.19 -29.79
N ILE A 81 -3.12 -5.14 -29.14
CA ILE A 81 -3.43 -3.87 -29.81
C ILE A 81 -2.20 -2.98 -29.84
N SER A 82 -1.43 -2.92 -28.75
CA SER A 82 -0.41 -1.89 -28.55
C SER A 82 1.01 -2.43 -28.35
N GLY A 83 1.17 -3.75 -28.26
CA GLY A 83 2.47 -4.40 -28.02
C GLY A 83 3.03 -4.15 -26.61
N PHE A 84 2.24 -3.65 -25.67
CA PHE A 84 2.71 -3.41 -24.30
C PHE A 84 2.73 -4.73 -23.52
N LEU A 85 3.85 -4.97 -22.82
CA LEU A 85 4.04 -6.15 -22.00
C LEU A 85 3.78 -5.82 -20.54
N VAL A 86 2.70 -6.38 -19.98
CA VAL A 86 2.40 -6.27 -18.56
C VAL A 86 3.31 -7.21 -17.77
N VAL A 87 4.11 -6.66 -16.87
CA VAL A 87 5.06 -7.44 -16.04
C VAL A 87 4.65 -7.54 -14.58
N ALA A 88 3.84 -6.60 -14.10
CA ALA A 88 3.30 -6.63 -12.75
C ALA A 88 1.93 -5.95 -12.67
N VAL A 89 1.18 -6.34 -11.65
CA VAL A 89 -0.09 -5.74 -11.26
C VAL A 89 -0.01 -5.31 -9.79
N VAL A 90 -0.59 -4.16 -9.46
CA VAL A 90 -0.61 -3.57 -8.12
C VAL A 90 -2.05 -3.32 -7.70
N SER A 91 -2.43 -3.79 -6.53
CA SER A 91 -3.74 -3.48 -5.94
C SER A 91 -3.63 -3.24 -4.45
N ASP A 92 -4.69 -2.67 -3.88
CA ASP A 92 -4.90 -2.72 -2.44
C ASP A 92 -5.18 -4.16 -1.97
N MET A 93 -5.38 -4.33 -0.66
CA MET A 93 -5.69 -5.61 -0.03
C MET A 93 -7.15 -5.67 0.45
N GLY A 94 -8.06 -5.00 -0.27
CA GLY A 94 -9.50 -5.12 -0.05
C GLY A 94 -9.96 -6.57 -0.20
N THR A 95 -11.08 -6.92 0.44
CA THR A 95 -11.61 -8.30 0.45
C THR A 95 -11.84 -8.84 -0.96
N THR A 96 -12.33 -7.99 -1.86
CA THR A 96 -12.55 -8.30 -3.29
C THR A 96 -11.23 -8.64 -4.00
N ASN A 97 -10.23 -7.77 -3.88
CA ASN A 97 -8.92 -7.96 -4.52
C ASN A 97 -8.19 -9.19 -3.97
N MET A 98 -8.25 -9.41 -2.66
CA MET A 98 -7.74 -10.64 -2.03
C MET A 98 -8.49 -11.89 -2.51
N GLY A 99 -9.79 -11.79 -2.79
CA GLY A 99 -10.58 -12.88 -3.40
C GLY A 99 -10.10 -13.21 -4.82
N MET A 100 -9.84 -12.18 -5.63
CA MET A 100 -9.25 -12.34 -6.96
C MET A 100 -7.84 -12.94 -6.90
N TRP A 101 -6.98 -12.49 -5.98
CA TRP A 101 -5.65 -13.06 -5.79
C TRP A 101 -5.72 -14.57 -5.54
N LYS A 102 -6.63 -15.01 -4.66
CA LYS A 102 -6.85 -16.44 -4.39
C LYS A 102 -7.32 -17.20 -5.62
N SER A 103 -8.24 -16.65 -6.43
CA SER A 103 -8.73 -17.31 -7.65
C SER A 103 -7.65 -17.41 -8.75
N MET A 104 -6.59 -16.60 -8.64
CA MET A 104 -5.41 -16.64 -9.49
C MET A 104 -4.27 -17.49 -8.90
N GLY A 105 -4.49 -18.14 -7.75
CA GLY A 105 -3.49 -18.98 -7.09
C GLY A 105 -2.38 -18.21 -6.38
N ILE A 106 -2.61 -16.93 -6.08
CA ILE A 106 -1.64 -16.07 -5.38
C ILE A 106 -1.69 -16.37 -3.87
N SER A 107 -0.53 -16.55 -3.28
CA SER A 107 -0.33 -16.89 -1.88
C SER A 107 0.99 -16.30 -1.37
N TYR A 108 1.34 -16.60 -0.12
CA TYR A 108 2.65 -16.21 0.44
C TYR A 108 3.83 -16.97 -0.19
N THR A 109 3.60 -18.11 -0.85
CA THR A 109 4.63 -18.86 -1.59
C THR A 109 4.59 -18.61 -3.09
N ASN A 110 3.46 -18.16 -3.63
CA ASN A 110 3.31 -17.85 -5.04
C ASN A 110 2.82 -16.42 -5.26
N SER A 111 3.71 -15.55 -5.75
CA SER A 111 3.44 -14.12 -5.96
C SER A 111 3.25 -13.75 -7.43
N SER A 112 2.98 -14.72 -8.30
CA SER A 112 2.80 -14.47 -9.73
C SER A 112 1.80 -15.42 -10.38
N PHE A 113 1.28 -15.01 -11.53
CA PHE A 113 0.45 -15.85 -12.40
C PHE A 113 0.96 -15.77 -13.84
N LYS A 114 0.57 -16.73 -14.67
CA LYS A 114 0.96 -16.76 -16.08
C LYS A 114 0.17 -15.73 -16.89
N HIS A 115 0.86 -15.03 -17.78
CA HIS A 115 0.26 -14.12 -18.74
C HIS A 115 -0.75 -14.89 -19.62
N PRO A 116 -1.95 -14.35 -19.87
CA PRO A 116 -3.04 -15.08 -20.56
C PRO A 116 -2.69 -15.54 -21.98
N SER A 117 -1.79 -14.83 -22.67
CA SER A 117 -1.37 -15.13 -24.05
C SER A 117 0.11 -15.50 -24.23
N LEU A 118 0.91 -15.51 -23.15
CA LEU A 118 2.36 -15.68 -23.23
C LEU A 118 2.83 -16.61 -22.10
N ASP A 119 3.88 -17.39 -22.33
CA ASP A 119 4.53 -18.17 -21.25
C ASP A 119 5.46 -17.29 -20.40
N ARG A 120 4.92 -16.21 -19.82
CA ARG A 120 5.63 -15.27 -18.96
C ARG A 120 4.85 -15.04 -17.68
N ASN A 121 5.57 -14.78 -16.60
CA ASN A 121 4.94 -14.48 -15.31
C ASN A 121 4.61 -12.99 -15.19
N ILE A 122 3.46 -12.70 -14.60
CA ILE A 122 3.05 -11.37 -14.15
C ILE A 122 3.05 -11.40 -12.63
N HIS A 123 3.81 -10.49 -12.02
CA HIS A 123 3.94 -10.41 -10.57
C HIS A 123 2.79 -9.63 -9.94
N VAL A 124 2.27 -10.12 -8.82
CA VAL A 124 1.23 -9.43 -8.04
C VAL A 124 1.89 -8.74 -6.87
N LEU A 125 1.68 -7.43 -6.77
CA LEU A 125 2.24 -6.57 -5.74
C LEU A 125 1.11 -5.92 -4.94
N ALA A 126 1.29 -5.85 -3.63
CA ALA A 126 0.42 -5.07 -2.75
C ALA A 126 0.83 -3.59 -2.79
N ASP A 127 -0.15 -2.68 -2.64
CA ASP A 127 0.13 -1.27 -2.48
C ASP A 127 0.87 -0.98 -1.15
N VAL A 128 2.16 -0.63 -1.28
CA VAL A 128 3.08 -0.43 -0.16
C VAL A 128 2.61 0.69 0.80
N PRO A 129 2.23 1.89 0.32
CA PRO A 129 1.54 2.88 1.13
C PRO A 129 0.38 2.33 1.98
N HIS A 130 -0.49 1.49 1.42
CA HIS A 130 -1.59 0.86 2.16
C HIS A 130 -1.09 -0.13 3.21
N LEU A 131 -0.12 -0.98 2.85
CA LEU A 131 0.52 -1.90 3.78
C LEU A 131 1.10 -1.20 5.01
N ILE A 132 1.88 -0.13 4.82
CA ILE A 132 2.50 0.61 5.94
C ILE A 132 1.44 1.20 6.86
N LYS A 133 0.32 1.71 6.31
CA LYS A 133 -0.81 2.20 7.11
C LYS A 133 -1.43 1.08 7.95
N LEU A 134 -1.65 -0.10 7.37
CA LEU A 134 -2.24 -1.25 8.06
C LEU A 134 -1.31 -1.77 9.16
N ILE A 135 -0.01 -1.92 8.88
CA ILE A 135 1.00 -2.28 9.88
C ILE A 135 0.96 -1.28 11.05
N ARG A 136 0.92 0.02 10.77
CA ARG A 136 0.83 1.05 11.81
C ARG A 136 -0.45 0.93 12.61
N ASN A 137 -1.59 0.76 11.96
CA ASN A 137 -2.89 0.65 12.64
C ASN A 137 -2.90 -0.57 13.58
N ASN A 138 -2.48 -1.73 13.07
CA ASN A 138 -2.39 -2.96 13.85
C ASN A 138 -1.43 -2.81 15.05
N TYR A 139 -0.27 -2.20 14.82
CA TYR A 139 0.70 -1.93 15.88
C TYR A 139 0.14 -1.02 16.99
N LEU A 140 -0.60 0.04 16.63
CA LEU A 140 -1.16 0.97 17.62
C LEU A 140 -2.34 0.38 18.41
N ASP A 141 -3.12 -0.49 17.78
CA ASP A 141 -4.29 -1.12 18.41
C ASP A 141 -3.89 -2.31 19.27
N HIS A 142 -2.97 -3.16 18.78
CA HIS A 142 -2.68 -4.46 19.38
C HIS A 142 -1.21 -4.66 19.76
N GLY A 143 -0.27 -3.92 19.16
CA GLY A 143 1.15 -4.20 19.26
C GLY A 143 1.55 -5.46 18.49
N PHE A 144 2.81 -5.88 18.64
CA PHE A 144 3.38 -7.07 18.01
C PHE A 144 4.06 -7.96 19.05
N VAL A 145 4.03 -9.27 18.81
CA VAL A 145 4.80 -10.26 19.57
C VAL A 145 5.90 -10.77 18.66
N PHE A 146 7.15 -10.64 19.10
CA PHE A 146 8.32 -11.14 18.39
C PHE A 146 8.98 -12.26 19.17
N LEU A 147 9.43 -13.30 18.47
CA LEU A 147 10.33 -14.30 19.04
C LEU A 147 11.71 -13.68 19.16
N TYR A 148 12.27 -13.68 20.36
CA TYR A 148 13.59 -13.16 20.64
C TYR A 148 14.33 -14.13 21.57
N GLY A 149 15.28 -14.88 21.01
CA GLY A 149 15.92 -16.00 21.71
C GLY A 149 14.92 -17.11 22.00
N ILE A 150 14.80 -17.51 23.26
CA ILE A 150 13.92 -18.60 23.72
C ILE A 150 12.52 -18.05 24.14
N GLY A 151 12.31 -16.73 24.11
CA GLY A 151 11.09 -16.10 24.65
C GLY A 151 10.32 -15.24 23.65
N GLU A 152 9.05 -15.02 23.96
CA GLU A 152 8.22 -14.02 23.29
C GLU A 152 8.42 -12.63 23.90
N LYS A 153 8.47 -11.62 23.04
CA LYS A 153 8.61 -10.22 23.43
C LYS A 153 7.51 -9.38 22.82
N PHE A 154 6.70 -8.78 23.67
CA PHE A 154 5.66 -7.83 23.27
C PHE A 154 6.26 -6.44 23.01
N ILE A 155 5.89 -5.84 21.88
CA ILE A 155 6.27 -4.50 21.44
C ILE A 155 4.99 -3.74 21.09
N GLY A 156 4.64 -2.73 21.89
CA GLY A 156 3.44 -1.93 21.69
C GLY A 156 3.71 -0.43 21.68
N LYS A 157 2.63 0.35 21.51
CA LYS A 157 2.68 1.82 21.47
C LYS A 157 3.32 2.48 22.70
N ASN A 158 3.44 1.76 23.81
CA ASN A 158 4.09 2.19 25.05
C ASN A 158 5.55 2.64 24.82
N ILE A 159 6.25 2.05 23.85
CA ILE A 159 7.61 2.45 23.46
C ILE A 159 7.62 3.90 22.98
N PHE A 160 6.70 4.26 22.09
CA PHE A 160 6.60 5.63 21.57
C PHE A 160 6.08 6.62 22.63
N GLN A 161 5.17 6.19 23.51
CA GLN A 161 4.73 7.02 24.65
C GLN A 161 5.91 7.35 25.58
N SER A 162 6.74 6.35 25.89
CA SER A 162 7.94 6.52 26.70
C SER A 162 8.95 7.44 26.05
N LEU A 163 9.14 7.33 24.73
CA LEU A 163 10.00 8.21 23.95
C LEU A 163 9.52 9.66 23.96
N LEU A 164 8.21 9.89 23.87
CA LEU A 164 7.64 11.24 23.95
C LEU A 164 7.80 11.84 25.36
N MET A 165 7.61 11.03 26.40
CA MET A 165 7.82 11.47 27.80
C MET A 165 9.30 11.80 28.06
N ALA A 166 10.23 10.96 27.61
CA ALA A 166 11.67 11.15 27.85
C ALA A 166 12.27 12.36 27.12
N GLN A 167 11.71 12.75 25.97
CA GLN A 167 12.11 13.96 25.24
C GLN A 167 11.57 15.26 25.87
N GLY A 168 10.51 15.15 26.67
CA GLY A 168 9.85 16.29 27.31
C GLY A 168 9.33 17.32 26.29
N LYS A 169 9.20 18.57 26.74
CA LYS A 169 8.71 19.71 25.95
C LYS A 169 9.85 20.57 25.35
N SER A 170 11.08 20.06 25.31
CA SER A 170 12.22 20.80 24.76
C SER A 170 12.00 21.13 23.27
N GLU A 171 12.53 22.26 22.80
CA GLU A 171 12.44 22.63 21.37
C GLU A 171 13.34 21.74 20.50
N MET A 172 14.50 21.34 21.03
CA MET A 172 15.45 20.46 20.33
C MET A 172 15.24 18.99 20.70
N ARG A 173 14.36 18.33 19.95
CA ARG A 173 14.03 16.90 20.10
C ARG A 173 14.56 16.06 18.94
N PHE A 174 15.11 14.89 19.24
CA PHE A 174 15.56 13.91 18.23
C PHE A 174 14.42 13.51 17.28
N THR A 175 13.18 13.40 17.79
CA THR A 175 12.00 13.07 17.00
C THR A 175 10.98 14.20 16.96
N TYR A 176 11.39 15.42 16.57
CA TYR A 176 10.50 16.60 16.48
C TYR A 176 9.24 16.40 15.62
N LYS A 177 9.26 15.45 14.67
CA LYS A 177 8.10 15.11 13.83
C LYS A 177 7.06 14.24 14.54
N VAL A 178 7.46 13.48 15.55
CA VAL A 178 6.56 12.54 16.25
C VAL A 178 5.90 13.25 17.40
N THR A 179 4.58 13.22 17.41
CA THR A 179 3.71 13.87 18.39
C THR A 179 2.62 12.90 18.83
N ASP A 180 1.83 13.28 19.83
CA ASP A 180 0.68 12.49 20.30
C ASP A 180 -0.29 12.11 19.16
N HIS A 181 -0.44 12.98 18.14
CA HIS A 181 -1.23 12.72 16.93
C HIS A 181 -0.74 11.53 16.09
N HIS A 182 0.50 11.06 16.28
CA HIS A 182 1.00 9.86 15.61
C HIS A 182 0.54 8.58 16.29
N LEU A 183 0.20 8.65 17.59
CA LEU A 183 -0.20 7.52 18.41
C LEU A 183 -1.73 7.44 18.58
N ASN A 184 -2.38 8.59 18.75
CA ASN A 184 -3.83 8.68 18.97
C ASN A 184 -4.57 8.98 17.67
N VAL A 185 -4.51 8.02 16.73
CA VAL A 185 -5.05 8.18 15.37
C VAL A 185 -6.50 7.71 15.32
N ARG A 186 -7.42 8.58 14.87
CA ARG A 186 -8.87 8.28 14.81
C ARG A 186 -9.45 8.57 13.43
N GLY A 187 -10.46 7.79 13.03
CA GLY A 187 -11.21 7.97 11.79
C GLY A 187 -10.31 8.16 10.56
N ALA A 188 -10.53 9.23 9.80
CA ALA A 188 -9.78 9.56 8.59
C ALA A 188 -8.26 9.68 8.79
N GLN A 189 -7.78 9.97 10.01
CA GLN A 189 -6.34 10.04 10.30
C GLN A 189 -5.64 8.69 10.15
N ARG A 190 -6.39 7.58 10.26
CA ARG A 190 -5.87 6.22 10.02
C ARG A 190 -5.52 6.00 8.54
N GLN A 191 -6.02 6.84 7.64
CA GLN A 191 -5.70 6.79 6.21
C GLN A 191 -4.48 7.63 5.80
N LYS A 192 -3.90 8.41 6.72
CA LYS A 192 -2.74 9.26 6.41
C LYS A 192 -1.43 8.45 6.42
N VAL A 193 -0.90 8.16 5.24
CA VAL A 193 0.37 7.42 5.06
C VAL A 193 1.56 8.16 5.69
N LYS A 194 1.59 9.50 5.57
CA LYS A 194 2.70 10.34 6.05
C LYS A 194 3.03 10.10 7.52
N THR A 195 2.02 10.03 8.38
CA THR A 195 2.25 9.83 9.83
C THR A 195 2.71 8.41 10.15
N ALA A 196 2.25 7.41 9.40
CA ALA A 196 2.72 6.04 9.53
C ALA A 196 4.21 5.90 9.15
N VAL A 197 4.63 6.49 8.02
CA VAL A 197 6.03 6.48 7.58
C VAL A 197 6.93 7.28 8.54
N GLN A 198 6.45 8.41 9.06
CA GLN A 198 7.19 9.20 10.05
C GLN A 198 7.41 8.42 11.36
N LEU A 199 6.39 7.69 11.83
CA LEU A 199 6.45 6.87 13.03
C LEU A 199 7.46 5.72 12.86
N PHE A 200 7.42 5.01 11.73
CA PHE A 200 8.35 3.93 11.39
C PHE A 200 9.58 4.42 10.62
N SER A 201 10.23 5.46 11.13
CA SER A 201 11.43 6.03 10.49
C SER A 201 12.72 5.65 11.22
N ARG A 202 13.82 5.65 10.46
CA ARG A 202 15.18 5.41 11.00
C ARG A 202 15.53 6.37 12.14
N THR A 203 15.13 7.64 12.04
CA THR A 203 15.37 8.66 13.06
C THR A 203 14.71 8.29 14.39
N VAL A 204 13.46 7.81 14.34
CA VAL A 204 12.74 7.39 15.55
C VAL A 204 13.36 6.14 16.16
N SER A 205 13.74 5.16 15.33
CA SER A 205 14.46 3.97 15.79
C SER A 205 15.78 4.33 16.50
N LYS A 206 16.61 5.21 15.93
CA LYS A 206 17.85 5.68 16.56
C LYS A 206 17.60 6.43 17.87
N ALA A 207 16.54 7.24 17.93
CA ALA A 207 16.18 7.94 19.16
C ALA A 207 15.79 6.94 20.27
N ILE A 208 14.95 5.94 19.95
CA ILE A 208 14.58 4.87 20.89
C ILE A 208 15.83 4.18 21.42
N GLN A 209 16.76 3.81 20.53
CA GLN A 209 18.02 3.17 20.91
C GLN A 209 18.84 4.06 21.86
N TYR A 210 19.03 5.34 21.51
CA TYR A 210 19.78 6.28 22.34
C TYR A 210 19.19 6.44 23.76
N TYR A 211 17.87 6.62 23.88
CA TYR A 211 17.21 6.77 25.18
C TYR A 211 17.26 5.49 26.02
N ALA A 212 17.23 4.33 25.37
CA ALA A 212 17.37 3.05 26.03
C ALA A 212 18.79 2.84 26.57
N ASP A 213 19.82 3.11 25.76
CA ASP A 213 21.24 2.93 26.12
C ASP A 213 21.69 3.88 27.25
N LYS A 214 21.06 5.07 27.35
CA LYS A 214 21.32 6.04 28.41
C LYS A 214 20.45 5.85 29.66
N ASN A 215 19.62 4.81 29.70
CA ASN A 215 18.67 4.53 30.79
C ASN A 215 17.70 5.70 31.07
N LEU A 216 17.46 6.55 30.08
CA LEU A 216 16.65 7.77 30.20
C LEU A 216 15.14 7.48 30.05
N ALA A 217 14.77 6.24 29.71
CA ALA A 217 13.39 5.78 29.65
C ALA A 217 13.29 4.34 30.19
N LYS A 218 12.74 4.19 31.41
CA LYS A 218 12.60 2.89 32.11
C LYS A 218 11.93 1.78 31.26
N PRO A 219 10.93 2.06 30.39
CA PRO A 219 10.33 1.03 29.53
C PRO A 219 11.18 0.67 28.31
N LEU A 220 12.11 1.52 27.88
CA LEU A 220 12.94 1.32 26.68
C LEU A 220 14.19 0.47 26.96
N HIS A 221 14.72 0.52 28.18
CA HIS A 221 15.90 -0.24 28.61
C HIS A 221 15.76 -1.75 28.35
N LYS A 222 14.56 -2.31 28.56
CA LYS A 222 14.29 -3.75 28.31
C LYS A 222 14.39 -4.13 26.82
N PHE A 223 14.45 -3.17 25.90
CA PHE A 223 14.52 -3.40 24.46
C PHE A 223 15.94 -3.38 23.87
N THR A 224 16.93 -2.77 24.56
CA THR A 224 18.31 -2.69 24.04
C THR A 224 19.35 -3.44 24.87
N THR A 225 19.08 -3.76 26.14
CA THR A 225 20.02 -4.58 26.93
C THR A 225 19.86 -6.06 26.61
N ASN A 226 20.55 -6.51 25.57
CA ASN A 226 21.43 -7.68 25.55
C ASN A 226 22.10 -7.76 24.18
N GLY A 227 23.24 -7.08 24.10
CA GLY A 227 24.10 -7.03 22.92
C GLY A 227 25.54 -6.75 23.34
N ARG A 228 26.13 -7.71 24.05
CA ARG A 228 27.55 -8.07 23.99
C ARG A 228 27.64 -9.59 23.97
#